data_AF-A0AAE3JSD8-F1
#
_entry.id   AF-A0AAE3JSD8-F1
#
_cell.length_a   1.000
_cell.length_b   1.000
_cell.length_c   1.000
_cell.angle_alpha   90.00
_cell.angle_beta   90.00
_cell.angle_gamma   90.00
#
_symmetry.space_group_name_H-M   'P 1'
#
loop_
_entity.id
_entity.type
_entity.pdbx_description
1 polymer ?
#
loop_
_entity_poly.entity_id
_entity_poly.type
_entity_poly.pdbx_seq_one_letter_code
_entity_poly.pdbx_strand_id
1 'polypeptide(L)'
;MRINWKIENSDIQKIKNVVSENDNQFLKNRIERNVEKKNISINKDKVIHSMIMCLLTSQQRSGPNSQVGEFLNLKPFPITAELIERTENKEKFIKQIFLKNGLTRFINKNSEYFSFNFEELKKNDWEINKKLKFLNENQSKTNERELADYLKAKLKGFGPKQSRNFLQALGLTKYEIPIDSRIINWLNDFGFPVNLSSTLLSDNNYYHFVSDGIQELCEKADIYPCVFDAVVFSSFDKDDWTAENIML
;
A
#
# COMPACT_ATOMS: atom_id res chain seq x y z
N MET A 1 -12.28 23.72 16.69
CA MET A 1 -13.34 23.29 15.75
C MET A 1 -13.38 21.78 15.73
N ARG A 2 -14.55 21.15 15.57
CA ARG A 2 -14.70 19.68 15.44
C ARG A 2 -15.51 19.39 14.17
N ILE A 3 -15.11 18.35 13.43
CA ILE A 3 -15.84 17.81 12.28
C ILE A 3 -16.40 16.46 12.73
N ASN A 4 -17.67 16.18 12.45
CA ASN A 4 -18.31 14.91 12.75
C ASN A 4 -18.87 14.32 11.47
N TRP A 5 -18.58 13.05 11.20
CA TRP A 5 -19.18 12.32 10.08
C TRP A 5 -20.51 11.70 10.53
N LYS A 6 -21.61 12.10 9.88
CA LYS A 6 -22.90 11.46 10.13
C LYS A 6 -22.97 10.17 9.31
N ILE A 7 -22.89 9.04 9.99
CA ILE A 7 -22.96 7.70 9.38
C ILE A 7 -24.29 7.06 9.77
N GLU A 8 -25.08 6.67 8.77
CA GLU A 8 -26.39 6.06 8.96
C GLU A 8 -26.30 4.52 8.93
N ASN A 9 -27.33 3.83 9.41
CA ASN A 9 -27.35 2.36 9.39
C ASN A 9 -27.28 1.79 7.98
N SER A 10 -27.83 2.50 6.99
CA SER A 10 -27.71 2.17 5.56
C SER A 10 -26.26 2.18 5.09
N ASP A 11 -25.47 3.16 5.52
CA ASP A 11 -24.04 3.27 5.21
C ASP A 11 -23.25 2.09 5.79
N ILE A 12 -23.52 1.77 7.05
CA ILE A 12 -22.93 0.62 7.76
C ILE A 12 -23.24 -0.68 7.02
N GLN A 13 -24.51 -0.86 6.62
CA GLN A 13 -24.93 -2.09 5.95
C GLN A 13 -24.29 -2.24 4.57
N LYS A 14 -24.15 -1.17 3.80
CA LYS A 14 -23.44 -1.19 2.50
C LYS A 14 -22.00 -1.68 2.65
N ILE A 15 -21.27 -1.19 3.66
CA ILE A 15 -19.89 -1.61 3.92
C ILE A 15 -19.83 -3.09 4.29
N LYS A 16 -20.72 -3.54 5.20
CA LYS A 16 -20.79 -4.96 5.59
C LYS A 16 -21.11 -5.87 4.42
N ASN A 17 -22.06 -5.48 3.56
CA ASN A 17 -22.44 -6.24 2.38
C ASN A 17 -21.25 -6.43 1.44
N VAL A 18 -20.55 -5.34 1.12
CA VAL A 18 -19.40 -5.38 0.23
C VAL A 18 -18.29 -6.29 0.76
N VAL A 19 -18.05 -6.33 2.08
CA VAL A 19 -17.13 -7.31 2.68
C VAL A 19 -17.64 -8.74 2.52
N SER A 20 -18.92 -9.00 2.82
CA SER A 20 -19.49 -10.35 2.74
C SER A 20 -19.57 -10.91 1.31
N GLU A 21 -19.72 -10.04 0.32
CA GLU A 21 -19.84 -10.39 -1.10
C GLU A 21 -18.48 -10.68 -1.76
N ASN A 22 -17.36 -10.38 -1.09
CA ASN A 22 -16.01 -10.44 -1.65
C ASN A 22 -15.04 -11.27 -0.78
N ASP A 23 -15.47 -12.45 -0.33
CA ASP A 23 -14.61 -13.40 0.40
C ASP A 23 -13.65 -14.17 -0.53
N ASN A 24 -12.59 -13.51 -0.98
CA ASN A 24 -11.56 -14.11 -1.83
C ASN A 24 -10.22 -14.28 -1.11
N GLN A 25 -9.28 -14.94 -1.79
CA GLN A 25 -7.98 -15.26 -1.20
C GLN A 25 -7.15 -13.99 -0.88
N PHE A 26 -7.34 -12.90 -1.63
CA PHE A 26 -6.65 -11.63 -1.37
C PHE A 26 -7.10 -11.03 -0.03
N LEU A 27 -8.41 -11.04 0.24
CA LEU A 27 -8.98 -10.62 1.53
C LEU A 27 -8.45 -11.48 2.68
N LYS A 28 -8.42 -12.81 2.51
CA LYS A 28 -7.91 -13.74 3.53
C LYS A 28 -6.47 -13.44 3.88
N ASN A 29 -5.60 -13.28 2.88
CA ASN A 29 -4.20 -12.89 3.11
C ASN A 29 -4.08 -11.52 3.80
N ARG A 30 -4.92 -10.55 3.44
CA ARG A 30 -4.94 -9.25 4.12
C ARG A 30 -5.26 -9.41 5.60
N ILE A 31 -6.30 -10.18 5.95
CA ILE A 31 -6.67 -10.41 7.35
C ILE A 31 -5.53 -11.08 8.11
N GLU A 32 -4.99 -12.17 7.59
CA GLU A 32 -3.90 -12.92 8.24
C GLU A 32 -2.67 -12.05 8.51
N ARG A 33 -2.26 -11.24 7.52
CA ARG A 33 -1.05 -10.41 7.64
C ARG A 33 -1.29 -9.13 8.44
N ASN A 34 -2.29 -8.35 8.07
CA ASN A 34 -2.48 -7.01 8.61
C ASN A 34 -3.26 -6.99 9.91
N VAL A 35 -4.26 -7.87 10.05
CA VAL A 35 -5.12 -7.93 11.25
C VAL A 35 -4.52 -8.87 12.29
N GLU A 36 -4.18 -10.10 11.89
CA GLU A 36 -3.69 -11.14 12.80
C GLU A 36 -2.17 -11.11 12.99
N LYS A 37 -1.44 -10.31 12.20
CA LYS A 37 0.03 -10.18 12.25
C LYS A 37 0.79 -11.50 12.09
N LYS A 38 0.26 -12.41 11.29
CA LYS A 38 0.95 -13.67 10.96
C LYS A 38 2.12 -13.41 10.02
N ASN A 39 3.26 -14.05 10.31
CA ASN A 39 4.45 -14.09 9.45
C ASN A 39 5.03 -12.71 9.07
N ILE A 40 4.86 -11.71 9.93
CA ILE A 40 5.45 -10.38 9.71
C ILE A 40 6.95 -10.42 9.93
N SER A 41 7.70 -10.05 8.89
CA SER A 41 9.15 -9.93 8.93
C SER A 41 9.59 -8.58 8.42
N ILE A 42 10.39 -7.87 9.23
CA ILE A 42 10.92 -6.56 8.89
C ILE A 42 12.43 -6.71 8.69
N ASN A 43 12.84 -6.75 7.43
CA ASN A 43 14.24 -6.81 7.01
C ASN A 43 14.44 -5.96 5.75
N LYS A 44 15.71 -5.76 5.37
CA LYS A 44 16.08 -4.91 4.23
C LYS A 44 15.44 -5.40 2.92
N ASP A 45 15.38 -6.71 2.68
CA ASP A 45 14.80 -7.28 1.47
C ASP A 45 13.29 -7.00 1.36
N LYS A 46 12.56 -7.14 2.46
CA LYS A 46 11.12 -6.81 2.50
C LYS A 46 10.88 -5.31 2.29
N VAL A 47 11.71 -4.45 2.85
CA VAL A 47 11.66 -3.00 2.61
C VAL A 47 11.92 -2.68 1.13
N ILE A 48 12.94 -3.29 0.53
CA ILE A 48 13.28 -3.11 -0.88
C ILE A 48 12.15 -3.59 -1.79
N HIS A 49 11.62 -4.79 -1.53
CA HIS A 49 10.52 -5.35 -2.31
C HIS A 49 9.27 -4.46 -2.21
N SER A 50 8.86 -4.07 -1.01
CA SER A 50 7.72 -3.15 -0.82
C SER A 50 7.95 -1.78 -1.49
N MET A 51 9.19 -1.27 -1.48
CA MET A 51 9.52 -0.01 -2.17
C MET A 51 9.38 -0.15 -3.69
N ILE A 52 9.90 -1.23 -4.28
CA ILE A 52 9.77 -1.51 -5.71
C ILE A 52 8.31 -1.67 -6.09
N MET A 53 7.52 -2.39 -5.30
CA MET A 53 6.07 -2.49 -5.49
C MET A 53 5.45 -1.09 -5.55
N CYS A 54 5.71 -0.22 -4.57
CA CYS A 54 5.10 1.12 -4.54
C CYS A 54 5.48 1.99 -5.74
N LEU A 55 6.74 1.94 -6.17
CA LEU A 55 7.22 2.67 -7.35
C LEU A 55 6.53 2.19 -8.63
N LEU A 56 6.39 0.87 -8.79
CA LEU A 56 5.75 0.27 -9.96
C LEU A 56 4.23 0.51 -9.99
N THR A 57 3.53 0.37 -8.86
CA THR A 57 2.07 0.47 -8.75
C THR A 57 1.53 1.89 -8.65
N SER A 58 2.41 2.90 -8.69
CA SER A 58 2.00 4.31 -8.73
C SER A 58 1.06 4.61 -9.88
N GLN A 59 1.32 4.04 -11.06
CA GLN A 59 0.57 4.27 -12.31
C GLN A 59 0.40 3.00 -13.16
N GLN A 60 0.63 1.82 -12.57
CA GLN A 60 0.50 0.54 -13.27
C GLN A 60 -0.37 -0.41 -12.45
N ARG A 61 -1.24 -1.16 -13.13
CA ARG A 61 -2.08 -2.17 -12.50
C ARG A 61 -1.20 -3.30 -11.99
N SER A 62 -1.40 -3.71 -10.75
CA SER A 62 -0.77 -4.88 -10.10
C SER A 62 -1.81 -5.95 -9.79
N GLY A 63 -2.71 -6.21 -10.72
CA GLY A 63 -3.68 -7.31 -10.58
C GLY A 63 -3.00 -8.66 -10.76
N PRO A 64 -3.74 -9.77 -10.56
CA PRO A 64 -3.19 -11.13 -10.55
C PRO A 64 -2.55 -11.52 -11.88
N ASN A 65 -3.08 -10.99 -12.99
CA ASN A 65 -2.63 -11.26 -14.36
C ASN A 65 -1.85 -10.09 -15.00
N SER A 66 -1.28 -9.19 -14.20
CA SER A 66 -0.51 -8.06 -14.73
C SER A 66 0.98 -8.34 -14.73
N GLN A 67 1.72 -7.77 -15.69
CA GLN A 67 3.18 -7.87 -15.76
C GLN A 67 3.87 -7.40 -14.46
N VAL A 68 3.31 -6.37 -13.81
CA VAL A 68 3.81 -5.91 -12.51
C VAL A 68 3.55 -6.95 -11.42
N GLY A 69 2.36 -7.56 -11.39
CA GLY A 69 2.04 -8.64 -10.45
C GLY A 69 2.94 -9.86 -10.64
N GLU A 70 3.11 -10.32 -11.87
CA GLU A 70 4.02 -11.42 -12.23
C GLU A 70 5.46 -11.16 -11.76
N PHE A 71 5.99 -9.96 -12.03
CA PHE A 71 7.33 -9.57 -11.59
C PHE A 71 7.48 -9.55 -10.06
N LEU A 72 6.49 -9.00 -9.35
CA LEU A 72 6.50 -8.95 -7.87
C LEU A 72 6.32 -10.32 -7.23
N ASN A 73 5.77 -11.30 -7.96
CA ASN A 73 5.58 -12.67 -7.49
C ASN A 73 6.77 -13.61 -7.78
N LEU A 74 7.84 -13.13 -8.41
CA LEU A 74 9.04 -13.95 -8.66
C LEU A 74 9.61 -14.51 -7.35
N LYS A 75 9.88 -15.83 -7.35
CA LYS A 75 10.45 -16.57 -6.21
C LYS A 75 11.72 -17.33 -6.66
N PRO A 76 12.92 -16.98 -6.16
CA PRO A 76 13.22 -15.83 -5.30
C PRO A 76 13.02 -14.50 -6.03
N PHE A 77 12.70 -13.43 -5.29
CA PHE A 77 12.59 -12.09 -5.85
C PHE A 77 13.99 -11.60 -6.31
N PRO A 78 14.15 -11.08 -7.53
CA PRO A 78 15.47 -10.87 -8.13
C PRO A 78 16.28 -9.71 -7.55
N ILE A 79 15.70 -8.90 -6.67
CA ILE A 79 16.35 -7.71 -6.10
C ILE A 79 16.45 -7.85 -4.58
N THR A 80 17.66 -8.13 -4.09
CA THR A 80 17.99 -8.25 -2.66
C THR A 80 18.87 -7.10 -2.19
N ALA A 81 18.89 -6.85 -0.87
CA ALA A 81 19.72 -5.84 -0.24
C ALA A 81 21.20 -6.09 -0.51
N GLU A 82 21.67 -7.32 -0.33
CA GLU A 82 23.06 -7.70 -0.57
C GLU A 82 23.49 -7.40 -2.02
N LEU A 83 22.64 -7.75 -2.99
CA LEU A 83 22.92 -7.52 -4.40
C LEU A 83 23.00 -6.03 -4.73
N ILE A 84 22.05 -5.23 -4.21
CA ILE A 84 22.04 -3.79 -4.43
C ILE A 84 23.20 -3.11 -3.72
N GLU A 85 23.58 -3.53 -2.50
CA GLU A 85 24.72 -2.95 -1.78
C GLU A 85 26.04 -3.10 -2.54
N ARG A 86 26.23 -4.22 -3.24
CA ARG A 86 27.41 -4.49 -4.09
C ARG A 86 27.34 -3.87 -5.48
N THR A 87 26.17 -3.37 -5.87
CA THR A 87 25.98 -2.77 -7.18
C THR A 87 26.45 -1.32 -7.17
N GLU A 88 27.43 -1.01 -8.02
CA GLU A 88 27.95 0.35 -8.20
C GLU A 88 26.88 1.28 -8.77
N ASN A 89 26.35 0.97 -9.97
CA ASN A 89 25.29 1.75 -10.61
C ASN A 89 23.91 1.10 -10.42
N LYS A 90 23.27 1.41 -9.28
CA LYS A 90 21.98 0.86 -8.87
C LYS A 90 20.84 1.25 -9.81
N GLU A 91 20.81 2.48 -10.28
CA GLU A 91 19.80 2.96 -11.24
C GLU A 91 19.82 2.13 -12.53
N LYS A 92 21.00 2.00 -13.16
CA LYS A 92 21.15 1.23 -14.40
C LYS A 92 20.77 -0.23 -14.18
N PHE A 93 21.19 -0.81 -13.06
CA PHE A 93 20.90 -2.19 -12.71
C PHE A 93 19.39 -2.45 -12.55
N ILE A 94 18.69 -1.62 -11.77
CA ILE A 94 17.24 -1.74 -11.56
C ILE A 94 16.48 -1.55 -12.87
N LYS A 95 16.87 -0.56 -13.69
CA LYS A 95 16.30 -0.35 -15.01
C LYS A 95 16.45 -1.58 -15.90
N GLN A 96 17.61 -2.23 -15.89
CA GLN A 96 17.85 -3.46 -16.66
C GLN A 96 16.98 -4.63 -16.17
N ILE A 97 16.81 -4.79 -14.85
CA ILE A 97 15.89 -5.80 -14.30
C ILE A 97 14.46 -5.53 -14.75
N PHE A 98 13.98 -4.29 -14.68
CA PHE A 98 12.65 -3.93 -15.14
C PHE A 98 12.45 -4.27 -16.62
N LEU A 99 13.38 -3.86 -17.49
CA LEU A 99 13.32 -4.16 -18.92
C LEU A 99 13.33 -5.68 -19.21
N LYS A 100 14.17 -6.45 -18.52
CA LYS A 100 14.25 -7.91 -18.68
C LYS A 100 12.94 -8.60 -18.33
N ASN A 101 12.12 -7.99 -17.46
CA ASN A 101 10.81 -8.51 -17.05
C ASN A 101 9.65 -7.83 -17.79
N GLY A 102 9.91 -7.20 -18.94
CA GLY A 102 8.87 -6.59 -19.78
C GLY A 102 8.28 -5.29 -19.24
N LEU A 103 8.80 -4.76 -18.13
CA LEU A 103 8.35 -3.51 -17.55
C LEU A 103 8.98 -2.34 -18.32
N THR A 104 8.13 -1.46 -18.86
CA THR A 104 8.57 -0.35 -19.73
C THR A 104 8.08 1.02 -19.27
N ARG A 105 6.97 1.10 -18.52
CA ARG A 105 6.38 2.37 -18.10
C ARG A 105 7.14 2.98 -16.93
N PHE A 106 7.49 4.26 -17.07
CA PHE A 106 8.18 5.07 -16.03
C PHE A 106 9.49 4.47 -15.50
N ILE A 107 10.09 3.50 -16.18
CA ILE A 107 11.26 2.78 -15.66
C ILE A 107 12.43 3.68 -15.34
N ASN A 108 12.68 4.73 -16.13
CA ASN A 108 13.76 5.70 -15.87
C ASN A 108 13.56 6.40 -14.53
N LYS A 109 12.34 6.92 -14.31
CA LYS A 109 11.97 7.63 -13.08
C LYS A 109 11.96 6.70 -11.88
N ASN A 110 11.42 5.49 -12.05
CA ASN A 110 11.34 4.50 -10.98
C ASN A 110 12.73 3.98 -10.59
N SER A 111 13.64 3.76 -11.55
CA SER A 111 15.02 3.35 -11.25
C SER A 111 15.81 4.47 -10.56
N GLU A 112 15.64 5.71 -11.00
CA GLU A 112 16.26 6.90 -10.38
C GLU A 112 15.77 7.03 -8.92
N TYR A 113 14.46 6.96 -8.71
CA TYR A 113 13.84 7.07 -7.38
C TYR A 113 14.27 5.95 -6.46
N PHE A 114 14.31 4.71 -6.94
CA PHE A 114 14.83 3.60 -6.16
C PHE A 114 16.29 3.83 -5.75
N SER A 115 17.15 4.21 -6.70
CA SER A 115 18.57 4.44 -6.42
C SER A 115 18.75 5.53 -5.37
N PHE A 116 18.05 6.66 -5.51
CA PHE A 116 18.08 7.74 -4.51
C PHE A 116 17.61 7.26 -3.14
N ASN A 117 16.46 6.60 -3.08
CA ASN A 117 15.88 6.13 -1.82
C ASN A 117 16.79 5.12 -1.11
N PHE A 118 17.39 4.20 -1.87
CA PHE A 118 18.29 3.20 -1.32
C PHE A 118 19.53 3.84 -0.68
N GLU A 119 20.15 4.82 -1.35
CA GLU A 119 21.30 5.53 -0.79
C GLU A 119 20.94 6.31 0.48
N GLU A 120 19.76 6.94 0.52
CA GLU A 120 19.28 7.62 1.73
C GLU A 120 19.02 6.64 2.89
N LEU A 121 18.44 5.46 2.61
CA LEU A 121 18.28 4.39 3.59
C LEU A 121 19.61 3.83 4.09
N LYS A 122 20.61 3.72 3.22
CA LYS A 122 21.94 3.27 3.61
C LYS A 122 22.64 4.32 4.48
N LYS A 123 22.58 5.59 4.07
CA LYS A 123 23.20 6.72 4.75
C LYS A 123 22.66 6.93 6.17
N ASN A 124 21.38 6.64 6.40
CA ASN A 124 20.76 6.76 7.73
C ASN A 124 20.78 5.45 8.55
N ASP A 125 21.64 4.50 8.18
CA ASP A 125 21.76 3.20 8.86
C ASP A 125 20.41 2.46 8.99
N TRP A 126 19.60 2.52 7.92
CA TRP A 126 18.29 1.87 7.86
C TRP A 126 17.39 2.22 9.06
N GLU A 127 17.39 3.48 9.50
CA GLU A 127 16.55 3.98 10.61
C GLU A 127 15.07 3.59 10.43
N ILE A 128 14.61 3.52 9.17
CA ILE A 128 13.27 3.05 8.81
C ILE A 128 12.93 1.69 9.43
N ASN A 129 13.87 0.74 9.52
CA ASN A 129 13.64 -0.58 10.10
C ASN A 129 13.29 -0.48 11.59
N LYS A 130 13.91 0.46 12.32
CA LYS A 130 13.60 0.71 13.73
C LYS A 130 12.18 1.27 13.88
N LYS A 131 11.79 2.22 13.02
CA LYS A 131 10.43 2.78 13.00
C LYS A 131 9.37 1.75 12.64
N LEU A 132 9.65 0.89 11.65
CA LEU A 132 8.74 -0.19 11.25
C LEU A 132 8.55 -1.22 12.37
N LYS A 133 9.65 -1.59 13.07
CA LYS A 133 9.57 -2.49 14.24
C LYS A 133 8.77 -1.87 15.38
N PHE A 134 9.03 -0.60 15.69
CA PHE A 134 8.26 0.14 16.68
C PHE A 134 6.76 0.16 16.33
N LEU A 135 6.40 0.43 15.07
CA LEU A 135 5.01 0.39 14.62
C LEU A 135 4.40 -1.01 14.75
N ASN A 136 5.16 -2.06 14.44
CA ASN A 136 4.70 -3.44 14.59
C ASN A 136 4.34 -3.77 16.04
N GLU A 137 5.07 -3.24 17.01
CA GLU A 137 4.84 -3.43 18.45
C GLU A 137 3.77 -2.49 19.01
N ASN A 138 3.64 -1.28 18.45
CA ASN A 138 2.83 -0.18 19.00
C ASN A 138 1.79 0.30 17.99
N GLN A 139 1.09 -0.61 17.32
CA GLN A 139 0.18 -0.24 16.24
C GLN A 139 -1.02 0.56 16.74
N SER A 140 -1.24 1.74 16.15
CA SER A 140 -2.38 2.61 16.44
C SER A 140 -2.68 3.48 15.21
N LYS A 141 -3.88 4.09 15.14
CA LYS A 141 -4.25 5.04 14.07
C LYS A 141 -3.18 6.13 13.90
N THR A 142 -2.75 6.71 15.01
CA THR A 142 -1.74 7.78 15.05
C THR A 142 -0.38 7.29 14.56
N ASN A 143 0.13 6.17 15.08
CA ASN A 143 1.47 5.70 14.73
C ASN A 143 1.55 5.25 13.25
N GLU A 144 0.48 4.67 12.71
CA GLU A 144 0.40 4.34 11.28
C GLU A 144 0.44 5.60 10.41
N ARG A 145 -0.32 6.64 10.78
CA ARG A 145 -0.37 7.91 10.05
C ARG A 145 0.98 8.64 10.10
N GLU A 146 1.56 8.78 11.29
CA GLU A 146 2.86 9.44 11.46
C GLU A 146 3.95 8.77 10.65
N LEU A 147 3.99 7.43 10.65
CA LEU A 147 4.96 6.72 9.83
C LEU A 147 4.67 6.87 8.33
N ALA A 148 3.40 6.83 7.90
CA ALA A 148 3.05 7.08 6.50
C ALA A 148 3.48 8.47 6.02
N ASP A 149 3.29 9.50 6.85
CA ASP A 149 3.68 10.87 6.53
C ASP A 149 5.20 11.04 6.54
N TYR A 150 5.91 10.39 7.48
CA TYR A 150 7.37 10.30 7.47
C TYR A 150 7.88 9.67 6.17
N LEU A 151 7.31 8.54 5.75
CA LEU A 151 7.70 7.85 4.51
C LEU A 151 7.48 8.74 3.28
N LYS A 152 6.36 9.46 3.23
CA LYS A 152 6.08 10.43 2.15
C LYS A 152 7.16 11.51 2.07
N ALA A 153 7.57 12.04 3.22
CA ALA A 153 8.58 13.11 3.28
C ALA A 153 10.00 12.62 2.94
N LYS A 154 10.28 11.33 3.13
CA LYS A 154 11.63 10.76 2.97
C LYS A 154 11.87 10.04 1.66
N LEU A 155 10.86 9.39 1.08
CA LEU A 155 11.03 8.53 -0.09
C LEU A 155 10.55 9.23 -1.37
N LYS A 156 11.43 9.38 -2.35
CA LYS A 156 11.05 9.83 -3.70
C LYS A 156 10.07 8.84 -4.32
N GLY A 157 9.07 9.38 -5.02
CA GLY A 157 7.99 8.60 -5.61
C GLY A 157 6.86 8.23 -4.64
N PHE A 158 6.96 8.61 -3.36
CA PHE A 158 5.93 8.33 -2.37
C PHE A 158 5.03 9.57 -2.18
N GLY A 159 3.75 9.40 -2.53
CA GLY A 159 2.68 10.29 -2.10
C GLY A 159 1.87 9.65 -0.97
N PRO A 160 0.78 10.31 -0.49
CA PRO A 160 -0.04 9.81 0.60
C PRO A 160 -0.48 8.35 0.44
N LYS A 161 -0.96 7.99 -0.77
CA LYS A 161 -1.32 6.61 -1.13
C LYS A 161 -0.15 5.63 -1.00
N GLN A 162 0.99 5.94 -1.62
CA GLN A 162 2.09 4.97 -1.72
C GLN A 162 2.77 4.69 -0.38
N SER A 163 2.84 5.68 0.51
CA SER A 163 3.30 5.44 1.87
C SER A 163 2.43 4.42 2.63
N ARG A 164 1.12 4.43 2.38
CA ARG A 164 0.16 3.51 3.01
C ARG A 164 0.20 2.14 2.35
N ASN A 165 0.30 2.07 1.03
CA ASN A 165 0.59 0.82 0.31
C ASN A 165 1.86 0.15 0.84
N PHE A 166 2.92 0.93 1.10
CA PHE A 166 4.18 0.40 1.62
C PHE A 166 4.02 -0.26 2.99
N LEU A 167 3.39 0.45 3.94
CA LEU A 167 3.12 -0.11 5.27
C LEU A 167 2.18 -1.31 5.20
N GLN A 168 1.14 -1.22 4.35
CA GLN A 168 0.15 -2.26 4.19
C GLN A 168 0.74 -3.54 3.59
N ALA A 169 1.65 -3.43 2.62
CA ALA A 169 2.39 -4.56 2.05
C ALA A 169 3.30 -5.26 3.06
N LEU A 170 3.84 -4.51 4.02
CA LEU A 170 4.60 -5.05 5.15
C LEU A 170 3.71 -5.65 6.25
N GLY A 171 2.38 -5.58 6.13
CA GLY A 171 1.44 -6.05 7.15
C GLY A 171 1.32 -5.11 8.36
N LEU A 172 1.71 -3.85 8.21
CA LEU A 172 1.84 -2.88 9.31
C LEU A 172 0.71 -1.85 9.36
N THR A 173 -0.39 -2.06 8.63
CA THR A 173 -1.58 -1.22 8.71
C THR A 173 -2.80 -2.01 9.12
N LYS A 174 -3.58 -1.48 10.05
CA LYS A 174 -4.97 -1.85 10.32
C LYS A 174 -5.91 -0.70 10.02
N TYR A 175 -5.47 0.52 10.31
CA TYR A 175 -6.31 1.70 10.40
C TYR A 175 -6.08 2.71 9.27
N GLU A 176 -4.85 2.84 8.77
CA GLU A 176 -4.60 3.67 7.59
C GLU A 176 -4.94 2.89 6.31
N ILE A 177 -5.50 3.60 5.33
CA ILE A 177 -5.98 3.06 4.06
C ILE A 177 -5.30 3.77 2.88
N PRO A 178 -4.77 3.05 1.88
CA PRO A 178 -4.39 3.65 0.61
C PRO A 178 -5.63 4.03 -0.19
N ILE A 179 -5.82 5.32 -0.48
CA ILE A 179 -6.97 5.80 -1.27
C ILE A 179 -6.52 5.87 -2.73
N ASP A 180 -6.75 4.79 -3.47
CA ASP A 180 -6.45 4.68 -4.89
C ASP A 180 -7.68 4.96 -5.78
N SER A 181 -7.56 4.81 -7.09
CA SER A 181 -8.68 5.06 -8.00
C SER A 181 -9.87 4.11 -7.80
N ARG A 182 -9.64 2.88 -7.33
CA ARG A 182 -10.73 1.91 -7.05
C ARG A 182 -11.50 2.36 -5.81
N ILE A 183 -10.79 2.76 -4.76
CA ILE A 183 -11.40 3.32 -3.54
C ILE A 183 -12.14 4.63 -3.84
N ILE A 184 -11.54 5.52 -4.64
CA ILE A 184 -12.17 6.78 -5.07
C ILE A 184 -13.49 6.50 -5.80
N ASN A 185 -13.47 5.62 -6.80
CA ASN A 185 -14.67 5.28 -7.58
C ASN A 185 -15.74 4.67 -6.68
N TRP A 186 -15.37 3.70 -5.84
CA TRP A 186 -16.31 3.06 -4.92
C TRP A 186 -16.94 4.07 -3.96
N LEU A 187 -16.15 4.97 -3.36
CA LEU A 187 -16.66 5.97 -2.41
C LEU A 187 -17.55 7.01 -3.09
N ASN A 188 -17.21 7.45 -4.31
CA ASN A 188 -18.06 8.36 -5.07
C ASN A 188 -19.40 7.70 -5.41
N ASP A 189 -19.40 6.44 -5.86
CA ASP A 189 -20.62 5.67 -6.17
C ASP A 189 -21.45 5.35 -4.92
N PHE A 190 -20.77 5.10 -3.79
CA PHE A 190 -21.38 4.90 -2.48
C PHE A 190 -22.18 6.12 -2.01
N GLY A 191 -21.81 7.31 -2.48
CA GLY A 191 -22.38 8.60 -2.08
C GLY A 191 -21.59 9.29 -0.98
N PHE A 192 -20.26 9.13 -0.96
CA PHE A 192 -19.40 9.82 0.01
C PHE A 192 -19.60 11.34 -0.10
N PRO A 193 -19.78 12.06 1.02
CA PRO A 193 -20.30 13.43 1.02
C PRO A 193 -19.35 14.47 0.42
N VAL A 194 -18.12 14.10 0.10
CA VAL A 194 -17.18 14.92 -0.66
C VAL A 194 -16.73 14.17 -1.90
N ASN A 195 -16.82 14.81 -3.05
CA ASN A 195 -16.37 14.21 -4.30
C ASN A 195 -14.85 14.03 -4.29
N LEU A 196 -14.40 12.80 -4.52
CA LEU A 196 -12.99 12.44 -4.44
C LEU A 196 -12.32 12.48 -5.81
N SER A 197 -11.08 12.95 -5.84
CA SER A 197 -10.20 12.86 -7.01
C SER A 197 -8.75 12.64 -6.58
N SER A 198 -7.97 11.99 -7.45
CA SER A 198 -6.56 11.71 -7.19
C SER A 198 -5.71 12.97 -7.01
N THR A 199 -6.07 14.06 -7.69
CA THR A 199 -5.39 15.35 -7.57
C THR A 199 -5.55 15.95 -6.17
N LEU A 200 -6.76 15.99 -5.63
CA LEU A 200 -7.01 16.54 -4.29
C LEU A 200 -6.34 15.68 -3.20
N LEU A 201 -6.35 14.36 -3.37
CA LEU A 201 -5.71 13.40 -2.46
C LEU A 201 -4.17 13.44 -2.48
N SER A 202 -3.56 14.30 -3.30
CA SER A 202 -2.12 14.59 -3.20
C SER A 202 -1.78 15.51 -2.02
N ASP A 203 -2.75 16.31 -1.56
CA ASP A 203 -2.63 17.15 -0.37
C ASP A 203 -2.81 16.32 0.91
N ASN A 204 -1.93 16.54 1.90
CA ASN A 204 -1.94 15.76 3.13
C ASN A 204 -3.17 16.03 3.99
N ASN A 205 -3.57 17.29 4.14
CA ASN A 205 -4.68 17.64 5.01
C ASN A 205 -6.00 17.12 4.43
N TYR A 206 -6.17 17.25 3.11
CA TYR A 206 -7.30 16.67 2.42
C TYR A 206 -7.31 15.13 2.49
N TYR A 207 -6.14 14.50 2.30
CA TYR A 207 -6.04 13.04 2.45
C TYR A 207 -6.40 12.58 3.87
N HIS A 208 -5.87 13.23 4.90
CA HIS A 208 -6.19 12.92 6.29
C HIS A 208 -7.68 13.10 6.58
N PHE A 209 -8.27 14.21 6.12
CA PHE A 209 -9.70 14.47 6.26
C PHE A 209 -10.55 13.35 5.64
N VAL A 210 -10.26 12.94 4.40
CA VAL A 210 -10.98 11.83 3.76
C VAL A 210 -10.73 10.50 4.48
N SER A 211 -9.48 10.23 4.87
CA SER A 211 -9.09 9.03 5.61
C SER A 211 -9.83 8.94 6.95
N ASP A 212 -10.00 10.05 7.67
CA ASP A 212 -10.75 10.10 8.94
C ASP A 212 -12.21 9.68 8.73
N GLY A 213 -12.85 10.13 7.65
CA GLY A 213 -14.23 9.73 7.31
C GLY A 213 -14.35 8.25 6.98
N ILE A 214 -13.39 7.70 6.22
CA ILE A 214 -13.35 6.25 5.91
C ILE A 214 -13.11 5.44 7.19
N GLN A 215 -12.20 5.91 8.06
CA GLN A 215 -11.89 5.25 9.33
C GLN A 215 -13.10 5.22 10.25
N GLU A 216 -13.83 6.32 10.38
CA GLU A 216 -15.06 6.38 11.19
C GLU A 216 -16.14 5.46 10.62
N LEU A 217 -16.31 5.45 9.29
CA LEU A 217 -17.24 4.55 8.62
C LEU A 217 -16.91 3.06 8.88
N CYS A 218 -15.64 2.68 8.74
CA CYS A 218 -15.17 1.33 9.01
C CYS A 218 -15.36 0.95 10.49
N GLU A 219 -15.04 1.85 11.41
CA GLU A 219 -15.21 1.65 12.85
C GLU A 219 -16.69 1.42 13.23
N LYS A 220 -17.62 2.22 12.68
CA LYS A 220 -19.07 2.00 12.88
C LYS A 220 -19.56 0.68 12.29
N ALA A 221 -18.88 0.18 11.26
CA ALA A 221 -19.18 -1.09 10.63
C ALA A 221 -18.47 -2.30 11.28
N ASP A 222 -17.65 -2.08 12.32
CA ASP A 222 -16.81 -3.11 12.97
C ASP A 222 -15.88 -3.82 11.98
N ILE A 223 -15.29 -3.04 11.05
CA ILE A 223 -14.35 -3.51 10.03
C ILE A 223 -13.09 -2.66 10.09
N TYR A 224 -11.93 -3.26 9.82
CA TYR A 224 -10.68 -2.51 9.72
C TYR A 224 -10.53 -1.87 8.32
N PRO A 225 -10.06 -0.61 8.22
CA PRO A 225 -9.79 0.04 6.93
C PRO A 225 -8.94 -0.78 5.94
N CYS A 226 -7.95 -1.52 6.42
CA CYS A 226 -7.14 -2.40 5.55
C CYS A 226 -7.94 -3.58 4.95
N VAL A 227 -9.00 -4.04 5.62
CA VAL A 227 -9.92 -5.09 5.15
C VAL A 227 -10.86 -4.51 4.10
N PHE A 228 -11.40 -3.31 4.37
CA PHE A 228 -12.21 -2.58 3.40
C PHE A 228 -11.44 -2.28 2.11
N ASP A 229 -10.17 -1.84 2.22
CA ASP A 229 -9.27 -1.69 1.07
C ASP A 229 -9.16 -2.98 0.25
N ALA A 230 -8.88 -4.11 0.90
CA ALA A 230 -8.67 -5.37 0.20
C ALA A 230 -9.93 -5.85 -0.52
N VAL A 231 -11.10 -5.67 0.08
CA VAL A 231 -12.40 -5.99 -0.51
C VAL A 231 -12.66 -5.12 -1.74
N VAL A 232 -12.54 -3.80 -1.60
CA VAL A 232 -12.77 -2.90 -2.74
C VAL A 232 -11.76 -3.18 -3.83
N PHE A 233 -10.49 -3.38 -3.49
CA PHE A 233 -9.45 -3.68 -4.47
C PHE A 233 -9.75 -4.96 -5.25
N SER A 234 -10.08 -6.05 -4.56
CA SER A 234 -10.28 -7.36 -5.18
C SER A 234 -11.60 -7.50 -5.93
N SER A 235 -12.64 -6.72 -5.60
CA SER A 235 -13.93 -6.73 -6.32
C SER A 235 -13.83 -6.39 -7.81
N PHE A 236 -12.77 -5.67 -8.23
CA PHE A 236 -12.50 -5.34 -9.64
C PHE A 236 -11.77 -6.46 -10.41
N ASP A 237 -11.33 -7.53 -9.74
CA ASP A 237 -10.46 -8.57 -10.31
C ASP A 237 -11.18 -9.95 -10.45
N LYS A 238 -12.51 -10.00 -10.31
CA LYS A 238 -13.38 -11.15 -10.70
C LYS A 238 -12.87 -12.55 -10.29
N ASP A 239 -12.47 -12.71 -9.02
CA ASP A 239 -11.98 -13.97 -8.42
C ASP A 239 -10.68 -14.56 -8.99
N ASP A 240 -9.90 -13.79 -9.74
CA ASP A 240 -8.61 -14.25 -10.28
C ASP A 240 -7.50 -14.41 -9.20
N TRP A 241 -7.76 -14.12 -7.93
CA TRP A 241 -6.76 -14.18 -6.85
C TRP A 241 -6.60 -15.60 -6.28
N THR A 242 -5.41 -16.17 -6.43
CA THR A 242 -5.00 -17.46 -5.87
C THR A 242 -3.90 -17.29 -4.83
N ALA A 243 -3.61 -18.34 -4.05
CA ALA A 243 -2.49 -18.32 -3.11
C ALA A 243 -1.13 -18.12 -3.80
N GLU A 244 -0.98 -18.48 -5.09
CA GLU A 244 0.28 -18.30 -5.81
C GLU A 244 0.48 -16.88 -6.35
N ASN A 245 -0.60 -16.16 -6.68
CA ASN A 245 -0.53 -14.86 -7.36
C ASN A 245 -0.78 -13.65 -6.44
N ILE A 246 -1.07 -13.89 -5.16
CA ILE A 246 -1.09 -12.83 -4.16
C ILE A 246 0.32 -12.31 -3.92
N MET A 247 0.49 -11.04 -4.24
CA MET A 247 1.72 -10.32 -3.95
C MET A 247 1.84 -10.09 -2.45
N LEU A 248 3.01 -10.45 -1.93
CA LEU A 248 3.45 -10.25 -0.55
C LEU A 248 2.57 -10.93 0.51
#